data_AF-A0A3E2CDZ1-F1
#
_entry.id   AF-A0A3E2CDZ1-F1
#
_cell.length_a   1.000
_cell.length_b   1.000
_cell.length_c   1.000
_cell.angle_alpha   90.00
_cell.angle_beta   90.00
_cell.angle_gamma   90.00
#
_symmetry.space_group_name_H-M   'P 1'
#
loop_
_entity.id
_entity.type
_entity.pdbx_description
1 polymer ?
#
loop_
_entity_poly.entity_id
_entity_poly.type
_entity_poly.pdbx_seq_one_letter_code
_entity_poly.pdbx_strand_id
1 'polypeptide(L)'
;KNEKFLQDEFGKSKVVYTGPYTPVDGLTAVMSGNADATTTGTGRFIDLIAEGQPWIAFALEYYNGDSQGIVASAKSGVKTLKDLYGKKVAIIHNGDTGDYMLHRAFDKSGLDVSKVNKVEMSPKNFQAA
;
A
#
# COMPACT_ATOMS: atom_id res chain seq x y z
N LYS A 1 10.51 -15.97 -5.02
CA LYS A 1 10.29 -17.42 -4.75
C LYS A 1 9.87 -18.06 -6.06
N ASN A 2 10.45 -19.21 -6.44
CA ASN A 2 10.19 -19.85 -7.74
C ASN A 2 8.90 -20.68 -7.70
N GLU A 3 8.33 -20.99 -8.87
CA GLU A 3 7.10 -21.80 -9.03
C GLU A 3 7.13 -23.14 -8.28
N LYS A 4 8.33 -23.69 -8.05
CA LYS A 4 8.54 -24.91 -7.25
C LYS A 4 7.96 -24.82 -5.83
N PHE A 5 8.13 -23.68 -5.14
CA PHE A 5 7.57 -23.48 -3.81
C PHE A 5 6.03 -23.59 -3.83
N LEU A 6 5.38 -23.09 -4.88
CA LEU A 6 3.93 -23.17 -5.00
C LEU A 6 3.47 -24.63 -5.20
N GLN A 7 4.19 -25.40 -6.01
CA GLN A 7 3.86 -26.83 -6.17
C GLN A 7 4.04 -27.61 -4.86
N ASP A 8 5.09 -27.30 -4.10
CA ASP A 8 5.38 -27.97 -2.83
C ASP A 8 4.32 -27.66 -1.76
N GLU A 9 3.85 -26.41 -1.67
CA GLU A 9 2.83 -25.99 -0.68
C GLU A 9 1.39 -26.34 -1.08
N PHE A 10 1.04 -26.18 -2.36
CA PHE A 10 -0.34 -26.34 -2.84
C PHE A 10 -0.64 -27.73 -3.42
N GLY A 11 0.36 -28.62 -3.44
CA GLY A 11 0.22 -30.03 -3.77
C GLY A 11 -0.38 -30.26 -5.16
N LYS A 12 -1.61 -30.82 -5.20
CA LYS A 12 -2.33 -31.14 -6.46
C LYS A 12 -2.98 -29.93 -7.12
N SER A 13 -3.05 -28.79 -6.45
CA SER A 13 -3.70 -27.59 -6.98
C SER A 13 -2.78 -26.90 -7.99
N LYS A 14 -3.32 -26.52 -9.15
CA LYS A 14 -2.58 -25.74 -10.14
C LYS A 14 -2.58 -24.27 -9.73
N VAL A 15 -1.43 -23.76 -9.32
CA VAL A 15 -1.24 -22.34 -8.98
C VAL A 15 -0.37 -21.69 -10.06
N VAL A 16 -0.79 -20.53 -10.56
CA VAL A 16 -0.05 -19.74 -11.56
C VAL A 16 0.14 -18.34 -11.00
N TYR A 17 1.38 -17.87 -11.00
CA TYR A 17 1.68 -16.48 -10.66
C TYR A 17 1.61 -15.63 -11.93
N THR A 18 0.66 -14.71 -12.01
CA THR A 18 0.39 -13.89 -13.21
C THR A 18 1.03 -12.49 -13.15
N GLY A 19 1.68 -12.16 -12.04
CA GLY A 19 2.36 -10.87 -11.84
C GLY A 19 3.75 -10.78 -12.50
N PRO A 20 4.51 -9.70 -12.21
CA PRO A 20 4.25 -8.71 -11.16
C PRO A 20 3.18 -7.69 -11.57
N TYR A 21 2.30 -7.36 -10.62
CA TYR A 21 1.30 -6.30 -10.75
C TYR A 21 1.62 -5.14 -9.82
N THR A 22 1.23 -3.92 -10.20
CA THR A 22 1.04 -2.86 -9.20
C THR A 22 -0.20 -3.20 -8.34
N PRO A 23 -0.38 -2.61 -7.14
CA PRO A 23 -1.57 -2.88 -6.33
C PRO A 23 -2.89 -2.67 -7.09
N VAL A 24 -2.96 -1.63 -7.92
CA VAL A 24 -4.15 -1.34 -8.76
C VAL A 24 -4.33 -2.38 -9.86
N ASP A 25 -3.24 -2.79 -10.53
CA ASP A 25 -3.31 -3.81 -11.58
C ASP A 25 -3.73 -5.17 -11.02
N GLY A 26 -3.31 -5.50 -9.79
CA GLY A 26 -3.67 -6.76 -9.12
C GLY A 26 -5.16 -6.84 -8.82
N LEU A 27 -5.77 -5.75 -8.33
CA LEU A 27 -7.23 -5.65 -8.16
C LEU A 27 -7.95 -5.79 -9.50
N THR A 28 -7.46 -5.10 -10.54
CA THR A 28 -8.03 -5.16 -11.89
C THR A 28 -7.98 -6.57 -12.48
N ALA A 29 -6.87 -7.29 -12.28
CA ALA A 29 -6.71 -8.66 -12.75
C ALA A 29 -7.74 -9.61 -12.12
N VAL A 30 -8.06 -9.43 -10.83
CA VAL A 30 -9.12 -10.23 -10.18
C VAL A 30 -10.51 -9.84 -10.70
N MET A 31 -10.80 -8.54 -10.81
CA MET A 31 -12.10 -8.07 -11.31
C MET A 31 -12.37 -8.52 -12.75
N SER A 32 -11.34 -8.65 -13.58
CA SER A 32 -11.45 -9.11 -14.97
C SER A 32 -11.48 -10.63 -15.12
N GLY A 33 -11.33 -11.40 -14.03
CA GLY A 33 -11.21 -12.85 -14.07
C GLY A 33 -9.87 -13.38 -14.59
N ASN A 34 -8.84 -12.54 -14.68
CA ASN A 34 -7.48 -12.96 -15.05
C ASN A 34 -6.66 -13.51 -13.86
N ALA A 35 -7.14 -13.30 -12.64
CA ALA A 35 -6.62 -13.87 -11.41
C ALA A 35 -7.77 -14.18 -10.44
N ASP A 36 -7.59 -15.16 -9.55
CA ASP A 36 -8.62 -15.53 -8.57
C ASP A 36 -8.48 -14.77 -7.24
N ALA A 37 -7.27 -14.31 -6.92
CA ALA A 37 -6.97 -13.56 -5.70
C ALA A 37 -5.77 -12.63 -5.91
N THR A 38 -5.70 -11.58 -5.08
CA THR A 38 -4.57 -10.64 -5.01
C THR A 38 -4.33 -10.25 -3.56
N THR A 39 -3.20 -9.58 -3.30
CA THR A 39 -2.95 -8.90 -2.03
C THR A 39 -3.23 -7.41 -2.17
N THR A 40 -3.62 -6.77 -1.05
CA THR A 40 -3.80 -5.32 -0.97
C THR A 40 -3.53 -4.85 0.47
N GLY A 41 -3.29 -3.55 0.65
CA GLY A 41 -3.16 -2.96 1.98
C GLY A 41 -4.50 -2.95 2.74
N THR A 42 -4.45 -3.08 4.06
CA THR A 42 -5.65 -3.10 4.91
C THR A 42 -6.52 -1.85 4.75
N GLY A 43 -5.91 -0.67 4.61
CA GLY A 43 -6.66 0.57 4.38
C GLY A 43 -7.47 0.54 3.09
N ARG A 44 -6.84 0.14 1.96
CA ARG A 44 -7.55 -0.03 0.68
C ARG A 44 -8.65 -1.07 0.74
N PHE A 45 -8.44 -2.17 1.47
CA PHE A 45 -9.49 -3.17 1.66
C PHE A 45 -10.71 -2.57 2.37
N ILE A 46 -10.51 -1.75 3.41
CA ILE A 46 -11.61 -1.07 4.11
C ILE A 46 -12.37 -0.15 3.15
N ASP A 47 -11.66 0.63 2.32
CA ASP A 47 -12.29 1.51 1.34
C ASP A 47 -13.12 0.73 0.32
N LEU A 48 -12.60 -0.39 -0.20
CA LEU A 48 -13.33 -1.26 -1.13
C LEU A 48 -14.64 -1.78 -0.52
N ILE A 49 -14.60 -2.20 0.76
CA ILE A 49 -15.82 -2.64 1.46
C ILE A 49 -16.79 -1.47 1.68
N ALA A 50 -16.28 -0.28 2.03
CA ALA A 50 -17.09 0.93 2.18
C ALA A 50 -17.74 1.39 0.86
N GLU A 51 -17.06 1.17 -0.27
CA GLU A 51 -17.57 1.37 -1.64
C GLU A 51 -18.60 0.30 -2.06
N GLY A 52 -18.92 -0.68 -1.19
CA GLY A 52 -19.84 -1.76 -1.49
C GLY A 52 -19.30 -2.81 -2.45
N GLN A 53 -17.98 -2.86 -2.66
CA GLN A 53 -17.35 -3.84 -3.54
C GLN A 53 -17.34 -5.24 -2.87
N PRO A 54 -17.57 -6.32 -3.63
CA PRO A 54 -17.77 -7.66 -3.08
C PRO A 54 -16.46 -8.39 -2.75
N TRP A 55 -15.52 -7.73 -2.06
CA TRP A 55 -14.24 -8.33 -1.68
C TRP A 55 -14.32 -9.10 -0.36
N ILE A 56 -13.53 -10.17 -0.25
CA ILE A 56 -13.41 -10.98 0.97
C ILE A 56 -11.94 -11.07 1.34
N ALA A 57 -11.61 -10.72 2.59
CA ALA A 57 -10.30 -11.00 3.16
C ALA A 57 -10.31 -12.38 3.81
N PHE A 58 -9.41 -13.27 3.37
CA PHE A 58 -9.27 -14.62 3.91
C PHE A 58 -7.89 -14.88 4.54
N ALA A 59 -6.95 -13.94 4.41
CA ALA A 59 -5.62 -14.01 4.98
C ALA A 59 -5.13 -12.60 5.36
N LEU A 60 -4.27 -12.53 6.38
CA LEU A 60 -3.63 -11.29 6.83
C LEU A 60 -2.11 -11.47 6.83
N GLU A 61 -1.41 -10.55 6.19
CA GLU A 61 0.05 -10.44 6.28
C GLU A 61 0.41 -9.53 7.45
N TYR A 62 1.23 -10.02 8.38
CA TYR A 62 1.78 -9.22 9.48
C TYR A 62 3.19 -8.77 9.13
N TYR A 63 3.45 -7.47 9.32
CA TYR A 63 4.78 -6.91 9.24
C TYR A 63 5.37 -6.78 10.65
N ASN A 64 6.68 -7.00 10.77
CA ASN A 64 7.42 -6.79 12.02
C ASN A 64 7.72 -5.31 12.33
N GLY A 65 7.28 -4.39 11.46
CA GLY A 65 7.41 -2.94 11.62
C GLY A 65 8.49 -2.28 10.77
N ASP A 66 9.40 -3.06 10.16
CA ASP A 66 10.60 -2.51 9.50
C ASP A 66 10.45 -2.34 7.97
N SER A 67 9.30 -2.70 7.39
CA SER A 67 9.06 -2.66 5.94
C SER A 67 8.29 -1.42 5.46
N GLN A 68 7.88 -0.54 6.37
CA GLN A 68 7.02 0.62 6.06
C GLN A 68 7.50 1.86 6.82
N GLY A 69 7.54 3.00 6.14
CA GLY A 69 7.97 4.25 6.77
C GLY A 69 7.72 5.48 5.91
N ILE A 70 7.78 6.64 6.56
CA ILE A 70 7.76 7.94 5.88
C ILE A 70 9.21 8.33 5.64
N VAL A 71 9.58 8.46 4.37
CA VAL A 71 10.93 8.82 3.96
C VAL A 71 10.97 10.23 3.39
N ALA A 72 12.11 10.89 3.54
CA ALA A 72 12.35 12.20 2.95
C ALA A 72 13.77 12.25 2.37
N SER A 73 13.94 12.98 1.28
CA SER A 73 15.28 13.18 0.72
C SER A 73 16.14 14.00 1.69
N ALA A 74 17.44 13.72 1.74
CA ALA A 74 18.37 14.48 2.59
C ALA A 74 18.36 16.00 2.28
N LYS A 75 18.04 16.36 1.02
CA LYS A 75 17.94 17.75 0.55
C LYS A 75 16.65 18.46 0.98
N SER A 76 15.61 17.72 1.40
CA SER A 76 14.31 18.29 1.78
C SER A 76 14.34 19.08 3.09
N GLY A 77 15.39 18.89 3.91
CA GLY A 77 15.54 19.46 5.24
C GLY A 77 14.59 18.87 6.29
N VAL A 78 13.79 17.85 5.95
CA VAL A 78 12.87 17.18 6.87
C VAL A 78 13.66 16.31 7.84
N LYS A 79 13.52 16.57 9.14
CA LYS A 79 14.13 15.78 10.22
C LYS A 79 13.09 15.22 11.18
N THR A 80 11.91 15.84 11.22
CA THR A 80 10.81 15.51 12.11
C THR A 80 9.49 15.52 11.34
N LEU A 81 8.45 14.91 11.90
CA LEU A 81 7.10 14.96 11.33
C LEU A 81 6.57 16.40 11.19
N LYS A 82 6.88 17.28 12.14
CA LYS A 82 6.44 18.68 12.12
C LYS A 82 7.02 19.46 10.95
N ASP A 83 8.20 19.07 10.45
CA ASP A 83 8.82 19.68 9.28
C ASP A 83 8.02 19.43 7.99
N LEU A 84 7.10 18.46 7.98
CA LEU A 84 6.23 18.19 6.85
C LEU A 84 5.06 19.18 6.73
N TYR A 85 4.81 20.03 7.73
CA TYR A 85 3.79 21.08 7.62
C TYR A 85 4.07 22.00 6.42
N GLY A 86 3.05 22.19 5.57
CA GLY A 86 3.13 22.94 4.32
C GLY A 86 3.91 22.24 3.20
N LYS A 87 4.61 21.13 3.46
CA LYS A 87 5.33 20.37 2.43
C LYS A 87 4.39 19.44 1.67
N LYS A 88 4.79 19.10 0.45
CA LYS A 88 4.14 18.08 -0.37
C LYS A 88 4.62 16.70 0.08
N VAL A 89 3.69 15.80 0.40
CA VAL A 89 3.98 14.40 0.75
C VAL A 89 3.31 13.50 -0.26
N ALA A 90 4.14 12.69 -0.93
CA ALA A 90 3.69 11.77 -1.96
C ALA A 90 3.02 10.54 -1.33
N ILE A 91 1.84 10.18 -1.82
CA ILE A 91 1.10 8.95 -1.46
C ILE A 91 0.62 8.27 -2.76
N ILE A 92 0.32 6.97 -2.70
CA ILE A 92 -0.21 6.26 -3.87
C ILE A 92 -1.66 6.68 -4.10
N HIS A 93 -2.47 6.54 -3.06
CA HIS A 93 -3.88 6.93 -3.01
C HIS A 93 -4.27 7.25 -1.56
N ASN A 94 -5.29 8.08 -1.34
CA ASN A 94 -5.89 8.23 -0.02
C ASN A 94 -6.43 6.88 0.49
N GLY A 95 -6.28 6.61 1.78
CA GLY A 95 -6.67 5.32 2.37
C GLY A 95 -5.70 4.15 2.13
N ASP A 96 -4.73 4.27 1.21
CA ASP A 96 -3.67 3.27 1.09
C ASP A 96 -2.73 3.27 2.31
N THR A 97 -1.89 2.24 2.42
CA THR A 97 -0.92 2.06 3.51
C THR A 97 -0.08 3.31 3.78
N GLY A 98 0.41 3.99 2.74
CA GLY A 98 1.23 5.20 2.91
C GLY A 98 0.46 6.36 3.56
N ASP A 99 -0.80 6.54 3.18
CA ASP A 99 -1.68 7.55 3.76
C ASP A 99 -2.04 7.20 5.20
N TYR A 100 -2.42 5.95 5.46
CA TYR A 100 -2.67 5.45 6.82
C TYR A 100 -1.46 5.67 7.72
N MET A 101 -0.25 5.34 7.28
CA MET A 101 0.97 5.53 8.06
C MET A 101 1.25 7.00 8.36
N LEU A 102 1.01 7.90 7.41
CA LEU A 102 1.13 9.34 7.62
C LEU A 102 0.14 9.81 8.69
N HIS A 103 -1.13 9.44 8.59
CA HIS A 103 -2.15 9.77 9.57
C HIS A 103 -1.80 9.24 10.97
N ARG A 104 -1.40 7.97 11.09
CA ARG A 104 -1.05 7.36 12.39
C ARG A 104 0.21 7.95 13.02
N ALA A 105 1.21 8.32 12.22
CA ALA A 105 2.42 8.96 12.74
C ALA A 105 2.13 10.34 13.35
N PHE A 106 1.27 11.12 12.70
CA PHE A 106 0.86 12.44 13.19
C PHE A 106 -0.03 12.34 14.43
N ASP A 107 -1.03 11.46 14.39
CA ASP A 107 -1.93 11.19 15.53
C ASP A 107 -1.16 10.78 16.78
N LYS A 108 -0.25 9.80 16.67
CA LYS A 108 0.61 9.39 17.80
C LYS A 108 1.54 10.48 18.32
N SER A 109 1.85 11.48 17.51
CA SER A 109 2.73 12.60 17.88
C SER A 109 1.97 13.84 18.36
N GLY A 110 0.64 13.78 18.42
CA GLY A 110 -0.20 14.96 18.73
C GLY A 110 -0.09 16.07 17.68
N LEU A 111 0.22 15.70 16.44
CA LEU A 111 0.37 16.63 15.31
C LEU A 111 -0.86 16.58 14.40
N ASP A 112 -1.10 17.68 13.70
CA ASP A 112 -2.25 17.85 12.83
C ASP A 112 -1.86 17.56 11.38
N VAL A 113 -2.19 16.35 10.92
CA VAL A 113 -1.92 15.88 9.56
C VAL A 113 -2.59 16.73 8.48
N SER A 114 -3.66 17.49 8.80
CA SER A 114 -4.33 18.36 7.81
C SER A 114 -3.45 19.51 7.33
N LYS A 115 -2.35 19.80 8.05
CA LYS A 115 -1.35 20.80 7.67
C LYS A 115 -0.33 20.30 6.64
N VAL A 116 -0.46 19.04 6.19
CA VAL A 116 0.41 18.43 5.17
C VAL A 116 -0.31 18.41 3.83
N ASN A 117 0.40 18.76 2.76
CA ASN A 117 -0.17 18.73 1.41
C ASN A 117 0.05 17.34 0.78
N LYS A 118 -0.93 16.45 0.88
CA LYS A 118 -0.85 15.11 0.26
C LYS A 118 -0.95 15.22 -1.26
N VAL A 119 -0.11 14.46 -1.98
CA VAL A 119 -0.09 14.40 -3.44
C VAL A 119 -0.16 12.94 -3.86
N GLU A 120 -1.27 12.54 -4.47
CA GLU A 120 -1.42 11.21 -5.06
C GLU A 120 -0.57 11.09 -6.34
N MET A 121 0.17 10.00 -6.46
CA MET A 121 0.94 9.68 -7.66
C MET A 121 1.18 8.18 -7.81
N SER A 122 1.35 7.74 -9.06
CA SER A 122 1.64 6.32 -9.32
C SER A 122 2.97 5.88 -8.70
N PRO A 123 3.12 4.59 -8.32
CA PRO A 123 4.38 4.06 -7.77
C PRO A 123 5.61 4.30 -8.66
N LYS A 124 5.42 4.33 -9.99
CA LYS A 124 6.49 4.62 -10.96
C LYS A 124 7.10 6.02 -10.75
N ASN A 125 6.32 6.97 -10.24
CA ASN A 125 6.75 8.35 -10.04
C ASN A 125 7.48 8.56 -8.70
N PHE A 126 7.37 7.64 -7.74
CA PHE A 126 8.10 7.74 -6.47
C PHE A 126 9.62 7.65 -6.65
N GLN A 127 10.09 6.86 -7.61
CA GLN A 127 11.53 6.69 -7.86
C GLN A 127 12.18 7.90 -8.53
N ALA A 128 11.38 8.81 -9.09
CA ALA A 128 11.85 10.01 -9.79
C ALA A 128 11.90 11.27 -8.91
N ALA A 129 11.50 11.17 -7.64
CA ALA A 129 11.28 12.30 -6.71
C ALA A 129 12.40 12.51 -5.69
#